data_AF-A0A6A3H7P3-F1
#
_entry.id   AF-A0A6A3H7P3-F1
#
_cell.length_a   1.000
_cell.length_b   1.000
_cell.length_c   1.000
_cell.angle_alpha   90.00
_cell.angle_beta   90.00
_cell.angle_gamma   90.00
#
_symmetry.space_group_name_H-M   'P 1'
#
loop_
_entity.id
_entity.type
_entity.pdbx_description
1 polymer ?
#
loop_
_entity_poly.entity_id
_entity_poly.type
_entity_poly.pdbx_seq_one_letter_code
_entity_poly.pdbx_strand_id
1 'polypeptide(L)'
;MPKNLFAETPYPVLRVSEEVKYQLIDLENELLAQHFQQYEEYVAVDNRRVDEQRWKHFKSKEDLHVYEDRRPWNAVPTKSDMPVMLRVGTVPGRLDDLMFGVVNPTVDAMCVQTSYVHDVDTATMLCPIDEPFRSLVIKWLPLDASLIKKARDFVYIEATGILHFGNGDRVGYHLKHSIELTQTKPRPNVIRANLSYCSFYRQSHANVIDVFGTSTVALGGKIGRYVSIRVATEALLSTYNLVFCAQMKKMSWMLQQQRSMGLQRGRNKSCVMCNKDTSSGIIRKIGKSTCNVCYGSVCHSCRINWRISFIALGGKLVQRKIAFCATCISKASACDSKQAARDQATGCRAYKNISTASRSDTTEVSNFSAVSYSDPAEVSDYDYRTCL
;
A
#
# COMPACT_ATOMS: atom_id res chain seq x y z
N MET A 1 -25.35 -4.34 -6.79
CA MET A 1 -24.35 -4.95 -7.68
C MET A 1 -22.98 -4.73 -7.08
N PRO A 2 -22.08 -5.74 -7.04
CA PRO A 2 -20.72 -5.52 -6.59
C PRO A 2 -20.05 -4.52 -7.54
N LYS A 3 -19.62 -3.37 -7.02
CA LYS A 3 -18.82 -2.40 -7.78
C LYS A 3 -17.58 -3.16 -8.28
N ASN A 4 -17.33 -3.16 -9.58
CA ASN A 4 -16.01 -3.53 -10.08
C ASN A 4 -15.04 -2.55 -9.42
N LEU A 5 -14.24 -3.06 -8.49
CA LEU A 5 -13.25 -2.29 -7.73
C LEU A 5 -12.10 -1.79 -8.62
N PHE A 6 -12.16 -1.98 -9.93
CA PHE A 6 -11.13 -1.54 -10.86
C PHE A 6 -11.81 -1.00 -12.12
N ALA A 7 -11.69 0.30 -12.35
CA ALA A 7 -12.04 0.90 -13.63
C ALA A 7 -11.05 0.43 -14.71
N GLU A 8 -11.57 -0.05 -15.83
CA GLU A 8 -10.74 -0.18 -17.03
C GLU A 8 -10.23 1.22 -17.38
N THR A 9 -8.92 1.32 -17.63
CA THR A 9 -8.33 2.58 -18.07
C THR A 9 -9.06 3.08 -19.30
N PRO A 10 -9.53 4.34 -19.33
CA PRO A 10 -10.18 4.88 -20.51
C PRO A 10 -9.17 5.28 -21.59
N TYR A 11 -7.88 5.15 -21.31
CA TYR A 11 -6.78 5.45 -22.22
C TYR A 11 -6.26 4.17 -22.89
N PRO A 12 -5.81 4.24 -24.15
CA PRO A 12 -5.15 3.13 -24.81
C PRO A 12 -3.85 2.77 -24.08
N VAL A 13 -3.31 1.58 -24.36
CA VAL A 13 -1.99 1.18 -23.88
C VAL A 13 -0.97 2.23 -24.30
N LEU A 14 -0.32 2.88 -23.33
CA LEU A 14 0.66 3.91 -23.63
C LEU A 14 1.91 3.26 -24.21
N ARG A 15 2.36 3.82 -25.33
CA ARG A 15 3.68 3.55 -25.90
C ARG A 15 4.55 4.75 -25.57
N VAL A 16 5.45 4.57 -24.62
CA VAL A 16 6.41 5.57 -24.17
C VAL A 16 7.69 5.39 -24.99
N SER A 17 8.11 6.43 -25.70
CA SER A 17 9.39 6.40 -26.44
C SER A 17 10.57 6.42 -25.48
N GLU A 18 11.76 6.04 -25.94
CA GLU A 18 12.97 6.06 -25.10
C GLU A 18 13.28 7.48 -24.60
N GLU A 19 13.04 8.51 -25.43
CA GLU A 19 13.25 9.91 -25.04
C GLU A 19 12.34 10.30 -23.86
N VAL A 20 11.06 9.91 -23.90
CA VAL A 20 10.14 10.17 -22.80
C VAL A 20 10.55 9.39 -21.56
N LYS A 21 11.05 8.15 -21.69
CA LYS A 21 11.57 7.40 -20.53
C LYS A 21 12.73 8.13 -19.87
N TYR A 22 13.71 8.62 -20.63
CA TYR A 22 14.82 9.41 -20.09
C TYR A 22 14.32 10.67 -19.39
N GLN A 23 13.38 11.41 -19.99
CA GLN A 23 12.78 12.59 -19.37
C GLN A 23 12.08 12.27 -18.04
N LEU A 24 11.40 11.13 -17.93
CA LEU A 24 10.75 10.72 -16.68
C LEU A 24 11.76 10.30 -15.61
N ILE A 25 12.88 9.69 -16.00
CA ILE A 25 13.99 9.36 -15.10
C ILE A 25 14.66 10.65 -14.59
N ASP A 26 14.91 11.61 -15.47
CA ASP A 26 15.49 12.91 -15.09
C ASP A 26 14.55 13.68 -14.15
N LEU A 27 13.24 13.69 -14.45
CA LEU A 27 12.23 14.28 -13.57
C LEU A 27 12.19 13.61 -12.19
N GLU A 28 12.27 12.28 -12.13
CA GLU A 28 12.38 11.56 -10.86
C GLU A 28 13.62 12.01 -10.09
N ASN A 29 14.78 12.06 -10.73
CA ASN A 29 16.05 12.42 -10.09
C ASN A 29 16.02 13.85 -9.54
N GLU A 30 15.48 14.81 -10.31
CA GLU A 30 15.35 16.20 -9.89
C GLU A 30 14.42 16.34 -8.67
N LEU A 31 13.25 15.71 -8.72
CA LEU A 31 12.29 15.73 -7.62
C LEU A 31 12.87 15.07 -6.36
N LEU A 32 13.57 13.94 -6.52
CA LEU A 32 14.21 13.25 -5.41
C LEU A 32 15.31 14.09 -4.78
N ALA A 33 16.18 14.72 -5.57
CA ALA A 33 17.25 15.57 -5.04
C ALA A 33 16.67 16.71 -4.18
N GLN A 34 15.63 17.39 -4.67
CA GLN A 34 14.98 18.48 -3.94
C GLN A 34 14.32 18.00 -2.64
N HIS A 35 13.54 16.92 -2.69
CA HIS A 35 12.81 16.43 -1.52
C HIS A 35 13.72 15.72 -0.51
N PHE A 36 14.78 15.05 -0.98
CA PHE A 36 15.71 14.33 -0.11
C PHE A 36 16.55 15.31 0.70
N GLN A 37 16.97 16.43 0.11
CA GLN A 37 17.63 17.51 0.86
C GLN A 37 16.76 18.01 2.03
N GLN A 38 15.45 18.17 1.82
CA GLN A 38 14.53 18.57 2.90
C GLN A 38 14.48 17.53 4.03
N TYR A 39 14.56 16.24 3.70
CA TYR A 39 14.61 15.19 4.70
C TYR A 39 15.96 15.19 5.44
N GLU A 40 17.07 15.41 4.74
CA GLU A 40 18.39 15.56 5.35
C GLU A 40 18.43 16.73 6.33
N GLU A 41 17.92 17.90 5.94
CA GLU A 41 17.81 19.08 6.79
C GLU A 41 16.93 18.81 8.01
N TYR A 42 15.75 18.21 7.84
CA TYR A 42 14.86 17.83 8.95
C TYR A 42 15.56 16.90 9.96
N VAL A 43 16.38 15.97 9.47
CA VAL A 43 17.10 15.02 10.32
C VAL A 43 18.30 15.65 11.02
N ALA A 44 19.12 16.39 10.27
CA ALA A 44 20.44 16.85 10.72
C ALA A 44 20.41 18.23 11.39
N VAL A 45 19.53 19.13 10.94
CA VAL A 45 19.43 20.51 11.43
C VAL A 45 18.29 20.62 12.43
N ASP A 46 17.09 20.19 12.04
CA ASP A 46 15.90 20.36 12.88
C ASP A 46 15.78 19.32 14.00
N ASN A 47 16.70 18.34 14.05
CA ASN A 47 16.67 17.23 14.99
C ASN A 47 15.31 16.51 15.04
N ARG A 48 14.68 16.38 13.86
CA ARG A 48 13.34 15.80 13.67
C ARG A 48 12.21 16.55 14.38
N ARG A 49 12.40 17.83 14.70
CA ARG A 49 11.37 18.67 15.30
C ARG A 49 10.66 19.47 14.21
N VAL A 50 9.33 19.50 14.29
CA VAL A 50 8.53 20.32 13.38
C VAL A 50 8.51 21.75 13.91
N ASP A 51 8.82 22.71 13.04
CA ASP A 51 8.62 24.13 13.34
C ASP A 51 7.11 24.46 13.33
N GLU A 52 6.51 24.57 14.52
CA GLU A 52 5.09 24.87 14.70
C GLU A 52 4.70 26.31 14.31
N GLN A 53 5.66 27.22 14.13
CA GLN A 53 5.37 28.56 13.60
C GLN A 53 5.00 28.49 12.12
N ARG A 54 5.67 27.59 11.38
CA ARG A 54 5.42 27.31 9.96
C ARG A 54 4.35 26.25 9.75
N TRP A 55 4.35 25.19 10.54
CA TRP A 55 3.52 24.01 10.31
C TRP A 55 2.37 23.95 11.30
N LYS A 56 1.14 24.02 10.79
CA LYS A 56 -0.07 23.83 11.61
C LYS A 56 -0.44 22.35 11.62
N HIS A 57 -0.51 21.74 12.80
CA HIS A 57 -1.03 20.36 12.91
C HIS A 57 -2.45 20.27 12.34
N PHE A 58 -2.69 19.23 11.53
CA PHE A 58 -3.97 18.97 10.90
C PHE A 58 -4.62 17.69 11.40
N LYS A 59 -3.91 16.56 11.35
CA LYS A 59 -4.43 15.25 11.76
C LYS A 59 -3.31 14.31 12.17
N SER A 60 -3.62 13.42 13.09
CA SER A 60 -2.76 12.29 13.45
C SER A 60 -3.51 10.98 13.28
N LYS A 61 -2.76 9.91 13.02
CA LYS A 61 -3.23 8.52 13.06
C LYS A 61 -2.05 7.67 13.48
N GLU A 62 -2.18 6.96 14.60
CA GLU A 62 -1.07 6.26 15.24
C GLU A 62 0.09 7.26 15.49
N ASP A 63 1.34 6.85 15.30
CA ASP A 63 2.51 7.73 15.41
C ASP A 63 2.83 8.51 14.12
N LEU A 64 1.84 8.73 13.24
CA LEU A 64 1.98 9.60 12.07
C LEU A 64 1.22 10.91 12.29
N HIS A 65 1.89 12.03 12.02
CA HIS A 65 1.38 13.38 12.23
C HIS A 65 1.47 14.17 10.93
N VAL A 66 0.34 14.73 10.49
CA VAL A 66 0.23 15.54 9.28
C VAL A 66 0.00 17.00 9.65
N TYR A 67 0.78 17.87 9.02
CA TYR A 67 0.79 19.32 9.20
C TYR A 67 0.56 20.03 7.87
N GLU A 68 -0.09 21.19 7.93
CA GLU A 68 -0.31 22.10 6.81
C GLU A 68 0.66 23.29 6.90
N ASP A 69 1.30 23.67 5.80
CA ASP A 69 2.15 24.86 5.74
C ASP A 69 1.30 26.13 5.90
N ARG A 70 1.68 27.00 6.85
CA ARG A 70 1.03 28.27 7.15
C ARG A 70 1.44 29.40 6.22
N ARG A 71 2.46 29.21 5.34
CA ARG A 71 2.96 30.27 4.47
C ARG A 71 1.82 30.95 3.69
N PRO A 72 1.68 32.28 3.80
CA PRO A 72 0.67 33.02 3.06
C PRO A 72 0.92 32.90 1.55
N TRP A 73 -0.17 32.91 0.78
CA TRP A 73 -0.24 32.65 -0.67
C TRP A 73 0.65 33.52 -1.58
N ASN A 74 1.42 34.48 -1.04
CA ASN A 74 2.04 35.58 -1.79
C ASN A 74 3.57 35.62 -1.78
N ALA A 75 4.27 34.64 -1.19
CA ALA A 75 5.73 34.70 -1.07
C ALA A 75 6.52 34.17 -2.30
N VAL A 76 5.85 33.54 -3.28
CA VAL A 76 6.45 33.17 -4.57
C VAL A 76 5.41 33.29 -5.69
N PRO A 77 5.66 34.03 -6.79
CA PRO A 77 4.73 34.18 -7.90
C PRO A 77 4.76 32.94 -8.82
N THR A 78 4.50 31.76 -8.28
CA THR A 78 4.36 30.50 -9.06
C THR A 78 3.01 29.84 -8.79
N LYS A 79 1.95 30.46 -9.32
CA LYS A 79 0.80 29.81 -10.00
C LYS A 79 0.15 28.54 -9.41
N SER A 80 0.19 28.29 -8.10
CA SER A 80 -0.47 27.10 -7.54
C SER A 80 -1.09 27.38 -6.16
N ASP A 81 -2.43 27.43 -6.10
CA ASP A 81 -3.30 27.56 -4.90
C ASP A 81 -3.23 26.33 -3.97
N MET A 82 -2.03 25.81 -3.75
CA MET A 82 -1.80 24.42 -3.42
C MET A 82 -1.32 24.21 -1.99
N PRO A 83 -2.12 23.59 -1.10
CA PRO A 83 -1.68 23.31 0.25
C PRO A 83 -0.49 22.36 0.22
N VAL A 84 0.62 22.78 0.81
CA VAL A 84 1.76 21.89 1.09
C VAL A 84 1.50 21.24 2.44
N MET A 85 1.52 19.91 2.44
CA MET A 85 1.36 19.09 3.62
C MET A 85 2.70 18.44 3.96
N LEU A 86 3.04 18.38 5.24
CA LEU A 86 4.16 17.63 5.79
C LEU A 86 3.62 16.49 6.64
N ARG A 87 4.21 15.32 6.51
CA ARG A 87 4.04 14.21 7.43
C ARG A 87 5.38 13.88 8.07
N VAL A 88 5.35 13.69 9.38
CA VAL A 88 6.45 13.10 10.15
C VAL A 88 5.93 12.02 11.10
N GLY A 89 6.82 11.18 11.62
CA GLY A 89 6.49 10.18 12.63
C GLY A 89 7.18 8.84 12.40
N THR A 90 6.68 7.78 13.04
CA THR A 90 7.24 6.44 12.89
C THR A 90 6.20 5.38 12.53
N VAL A 91 6.68 4.26 11.96
CA VAL A 91 5.90 3.07 11.66
C VAL A 91 6.61 1.85 12.24
N PRO A 92 5.92 0.95 12.96
CA PRO A 92 6.51 -0.30 13.41
C PRO A 92 6.77 -1.24 12.23
N GLY A 93 8.00 -1.74 12.13
CA GLY A 93 8.37 -2.73 11.12
C GLY A 93 9.82 -2.62 10.64
N ARG A 94 10.11 -3.39 9.60
CA ARG A 94 11.40 -3.40 8.92
C ARG A 94 11.32 -2.59 7.62
N LEU A 95 12.34 -1.81 7.31
CA LEU A 95 12.40 -1.00 6.09
C LEU A 95 12.12 -1.83 4.84
N ASP A 96 12.75 -3.01 4.71
CA ASP A 96 12.56 -3.89 3.55
C ASP A 96 11.10 -4.39 3.44
N ASP A 97 10.39 -4.57 4.57
CA ASP A 97 8.97 -4.93 4.56
C ASP A 97 8.12 -3.74 4.10
N LEU A 98 8.37 -2.54 4.63
CA LEU A 98 7.66 -1.34 4.16
C LEU A 98 7.87 -1.15 2.65
N MET A 99 9.11 -1.24 2.16
CA MET A 99 9.42 -1.10 0.74
C MET A 99 8.79 -2.20 -0.11
N PHE A 100 8.67 -3.43 0.39
CA PHE A 100 7.88 -4.46 -0.28
C PHE A 100 6.39 -4.14 -0.28
N GLY A 101 5.88 -3.51 0.78
CA GLY A 101 4.51 -2.99 0.85
C GLY A 101 4.23 -1.91 -0.20
N VAL A 102 5.22 -1.05 -0.47
CA VAL A 102 5.15 0.04 -1.46
C VAL A 102 5.24 -0.48 -2.90
N VAL A 103 6.21 -1.34 -3.21
CA VAL A 103 6.50 -1.72 -4.60
C VAL A 103 5.37 -2.53 -5.22
N ASN A 104 4.85 -2.06 -6.36
CA ASN A 104 3.67 -2.62 -7.03
C ASN A 104 3.85 -2.66 -8.57
N PRO A 105 4.91 -3.30 -9.09
CA PRO A 105 5.36 -3.26 -10.49
C PRO A 105 4.45 -4.04 -11.46
N THR A 106 3.28 -4.49 -11.04
CA THR A 106 2.27 -5.13 -11.90
C THR A 106 0.87 -4.66 -11.51
N VAL A 107 -0.07 -4.73 -12.45
CA VAL A 107 -1.49 -4.42 -12.18
C VAL A 107 -2.03 -5.29 -11.05
N ASP A 108 -1.76 -6.60 -11.06
CA ASP A 108 -2.18 -7.52 -10.00
C ASP A 108 -1.64 -7.10 -8.62
N ALA A 109 -0.35 -6.72 -8.55
CA ALA A 109 0.27 -6.27 -7.30
C ALA A 109 -0.31 -4.95 -6.81
N MET A 110 -0.65 -4.05 -7.72
CA MET A 110 -1.31 -2.80 -7.39
C MET A 110 -2.72 -3.05 -6.82
N CYS A 111 -3.52 -3.89 -7.48
CA CYS A 111 -4.86 -4.27 -7.00
C CYS A 111 -4.81 -4.84 -5.58
N VAL A 112 -3.81 -5.69 -5.31
CA VAL A 112 -3.60 -6.27 -3.99
C VAL A 112 -3.17 -5.21 -2.98
N GLN A 113 -2.26 -4.30 -3.33
CA GLN A 113 -1.85 -3.23 -2.43
C GLN A 113 -3.01 -2.30 -2.04
N THR A 114 -3.79 -1.81 -3.02
CA THR A 114 -4.97 -0.97 -2.77
C THR A 114 -5.95 -1.63 -1.79
N SER A 115 -6.09 -2.96 -1.85
CA SER A 115 -6.98 -3.71 -0.95
C SER A 115 -6.62 -3.67 0.54
N TYR A 116 -5.38 -3.32 0.86
CA TYR A 116 -4.85 -3.29 2.23
C TYR A 116 -4.48 -1.89 2.71
N VAL A 117 -4.00 -1.05 1.79
CA VAL A 117 -3.57 0.31 2.11
C VAL A 117 -4.77 1.26 2.15
N HIS A 118 -5.90 0.89 1.52
CA HIS A 118 -7.08 1.74 1.30
C HIS A 118 -6.74 3.05 0.58
N ASP A 119 -5.62 3.06 -0.14
CA ASP A 119 -5.24 4.12 -1.05
C ASP A 119 -5.81 3.77 -2.43
N VAL A 120 -6.81 4.57 -2.82
CA VAL A 120 -7.31 4.84 -4.16
C VAL A 120 -7.78 3.65 -5.00
N ASP A 121 -9.03 3.72 -5.44
CA ASP A 121 -9.79 2.56 -5.91
C ASP A 121 -9.33 1.96 -7.24
N THR A 122 -8.50 2.59 -8.08
CA THR A 122 -8.09 1.95 -9.35
C THR A 122 -6.86 2.61 -9.98
N ALA A 123 -5.77 1.90 -10.26
CA ALA A 123 -4.87 2.37 -11.31
C ALA A 123 -4.39 1.30 -12.28
N THR A 124 -4.02 1.75 -13.47
CA THR A 124 -3.42 0.92 -14.52
C THR A 124 -1.93 1.22 -14.65
N MET A 125 -1.16 0.25 -15.15
CA MET A 125 0.29 0.36 -15.33
C MET A 125 0.68 0.50 -16.81
N LEU A 126 1.72 1.30 -17.06
CA LEU A 126 2.07 1.71 -18.42
C LEU A 126 3.51 1.37 -18.85
N CYS A 127 4.48 1.20 -17.93
CA CYS A 127 5.84 0.68 -18.23
C CYS A 127 6.64 0.41 -16.93
N PRO A 128 7.18 -0.79 -16.66
CA PRO A 128 8.09 -1.04 -15.51
C PRO A 128 9.59 -1.02 -15.89
N ILE A 129 10.46 -0.69 -14.91
CA ILE A 129 11.94 -0.82 -14.92
C ILE A 129 12.35 -1.79 -13.79
N ASP A 130 13.42 -2.57 -13.98
CA ASP A 130 13.66 -3.85 -13.27
C ASP A 130 14.80 -3.79 -12.22
N GLU A 131 14.47 -3.69 -10.92
CA GLU A 131 15.35 -3.88 -9.75
C GLU A 131 14.49 -4.10 -8.47
N PRO A 132 14.95 -4.81 -7.42
CA PRO A 132 14.15 -5.01 -6.20
C PRO A 132 13.90 -3.70 -5.46
N PHE A 133 12.63 -3.39 -5.17
CA PHE A 133 12.16 -2.10 -4.63
C PHE A 133 12.36 -0.90 -5.55
N ARG A 134 12.93 -1.08 -6.74
CA ARG A 134 13.01 -0.04 -7.77
C ARG A 134 11.85 -0.21 -8.72
N SER A 135 11.12 0.87 -8.95
CA SER A 135 10.13 0.91 -10.02
C SER A 135 9.97 2.35 -10.47
N LEU A 136 9.74 2.57 -11.75
CA LEU A 136 9.22 3.82 -12.28
C LEU A 136 8.09 3.44 -13.22
N VAL A 137 6.86 3.80 -12.86
CA VAL A 137 5.64 3.40 -13.59
C VAL A 137 4.72 4.59 -13.77
N ILE A 138 4.12 4.75 -14.96
CA ILE A 138 3.06 5.74 -15.15
C ILE A 138 1.72 5.09 -14.77
N LYS A 139 0.91 5.82 -14.01
CA LYS A 139 -0.40 5.39 -13.52
C LYS A 139 -1.48 6.40 -13.82
N TRP A 140 -2.68 5.88 -14.09
CA TRP A 140 -3.92 6.65 -14.18
C TRP A 140 -4.86 6.25 -13.06
N LEU A 141 -5.42 7.23 -12.35
CA LEU A 141 -6.23 7.03 -11.16
C LEU A 141 -7.52 7.85 -11.19
N PRO A 142 -8.72 7.25 -11.20
CA PRO A 142 -9.94 7.99 -10.96
C PRO A 142 -10.06 8.32 -9.47
N LEU A 143 -10.53 9.53 -9.18
CA LEU A 143 -10.87 9.96 -7.83
C LEU A 143 -12.39 9.95 -7.69
N ASP A 144 -12.92 8.91 -7.03
CA ASP A 144 -14.32 8.88 -6.58
C ASP A 144 -14.40 9.58 -5.21
N ALA A 145 -14.62 10.89 -5.23
CA ALA A 145 -14.89 11.65 -4.03
C ALA A 145 -16.37 12.00 -4.01
N SER A 146 -17.13 11.33 -3.14
CA SER A 146 -18.57 11.54 -2.91
C SER A 146 -18.95 13.00 -2.66
N LEU A 147 -17.99 13.82 -2.23
CA LEU A 147 -18.14 15.25 -1.95
C LEU A 147 -18.03 16.14 -3.21
N ILE A 148 -17.81 15.56 -4.39
CA ILE A 148 -17.41 16.31 -5.59
C ILE A 148 -18.37 16.06 -6.76
N LYS A 149 -18.97 17.14 -7.29
CA LYS A 149 -19.98 17.06 -8.37
C LYS A 149 -19.46 16.61 -9.75
N LYS A 150 -18.18 16.82 -10.06
CA LYS A 150 -17.56 16.34 -11.31
C LYS A 150 -16.47 15.33 -10.98
N ALA A 151 -16.34 14.29 -11.79
CA ALA A 151 -15.27 13.31 -11.61
C ALA A 151 -13.89 13.96 -11.77
N ARG A 152 -12.93 13.50 -10.98
CA ARG A 152 -11.51 13.85 -11.12
C ARG A 152 -10.72 12.62 -11.48
N ASP A 153 -9.60 12.82 -12.15
CA ASP A 153 -8.58 11.79 -12.32
C ASP A 153 -7.18 12.36 -12.12
N PHE A 154 -6.21 11.48 -11.92
CA PHE A 154 -4.79 11.79 -11.92
C PHE A 154 -4.10 10.95 -13.00
N VAL A 155 -3.09 11.54 -13.63
CA VAL A 155 -2.05 10.80 -14.37
C VAL A 155 -0.73 11.20 -13.76
N TYR A 156 0.05 10.23 -13.30
CA TYR A 156 1.29 10.48 -12.56
C TYR A 156 2.33 9.39 -12.80
N ILE A 157 3.60 9.73 -12.63
CA ILE A 157 4.64 8.74 -12.37
C ILE A 157 4.60 8.32 -10.91
N GLU A 158 4.75 7.03 -10.65
CA GLU A 158 5.06 6.48 -9.33
C GLU A 158 6.44 5.85 -9.38
N ALA A 159 7.32 6.33 -8.52
CA ALA A 159 8.69 5.88 -8.45
C ALA A 159 9.04 5.40 -7.04
N THR A 160 9.80 4.32 -6.96
CA THR A 160 10.27 3.72 -5.71
C THR A 160 11.71 3.31 -5.85
N GLY A 161 12.44 3.26 -4.74
CA GLY A 161 13.84 2.83 -4.70
C GLY A 161 14.47 3.05 -3.33
N ILE A 162 15.79 2.90 -3.28
CA ILE A 162 16.61 3.09 -2.08
C ILE A 162 17.68 4.15 -2.38
N LEU A 163 17.74 5.17 -1.53
CA LEU A 163 18.80 6.16 -1.43
C LEU A 163 19.67 5.87 -0.20
N HIS A 164 20.77 6.61 -0.06
CA HIS A 164 21.63 6.55 1.11
C HIS A 164 21.91 7.96 1.61
N PHE A 165 21.90 8.15 2.93
CA PHE A 165 22.47 9.34 3.54
C PHE A 165 24.00 9.31 3.43
N GLY A 166 24.64 10.47 3.62
CA GLY A 166 26.11 10.56 3.63
C GLY A 166 26.81 9.66 4.66
N ASN A 167 26.10 9.25 5.72
CA ASN A 167 26.60 8.29 6.72
C ASN A 167 26.44 6.81 6.31
N GLY A 168 25.86 6.52 5.14
CA GLY A 168 25.58 5.18 4.64
C GLY A 168 24.22 4.60 5.06
N ASP A 169 23.41 5.31 5.85
CA ASP A 169 22.08 4.82 6.22
C ASP A 169 21.20 4.65 4.98
N ARG A 170 20.55 3.49 4.86
CA ARG A 170 19.60 3.19 3.79
C ARG A 170 18.30 3.96 4.02
N VAL A 171 17.84 4.67 2.99
CA VAL A 171 16.57 5.39 2.98
C VAL A 171 15.73 4.93 1.79
N GLY A 172 14.61 4.26 2.05
CA GLY A 172 13.64 3.95 1.01
C GLY A 172 12.84 5.19 0.61
N TYR A 173 12.44 5.31 -0.66
CA TYR A 173 11.57 6.41 -1.10
C TYR A 173 10.33 5.92 -1.86
N HIS A 174 9.28 6.75 -1.81
CA HIS A 174 8.07 6.61 -2.60
C HIS A 174 7.66 7.98 -3.14
N LEU A 175 7.82 8.16 -4.45
CA LEU A 175 7.49 9.37 -5.18
C LEU A 175 6.24 9.13 -6.01
N LYS A 176 5.29 10.07 -5.99
CA LYS A 176 4.22 10.18 -6.97
C LYS A 176 4.20 11.61 -7.49
N HIS A 177 4.23 11.80 -8.80
CA HIS A 177 4.20 13.15 -9.39
C HIS A 177 3.37 13.18 -10.67
N SER A 178 2.40 14.09 -10.73
CA SER A 178 1.54 14.24 -11.90
C SER A 178 2.32 14.68 -13.13
N ILE A 179 2.01 14.05 -14.26
CA ILE A 179 2.65 14.35 -15.55
C ILE A 179 1.59 14.62 -16.62
N GLU A 180 1.98 15.36 -17.64
CA GLU A 180 1.16 15.61 -18.82
C GLU A 180 1.67 14.78 -20.00
N LEU A 181 0.80 13.95 -20.56
CA LEU A 181 1.09 13.18 -21.77
C LEU A 181 0.04 13.46 -22.83
N THR A 182 0.47 13.65 -24.07
CA THR A 182 -0.41 13.87 -25.23
C THR A 182 -1.42 12.74 -25.43
N GLN A 183 -1.04 11.51 -25.07
CA GLN A 183 -1.87 10.31 -25.14
C GLN A 183 -2.93 10.23 -24.02
N THR A 184 -2.85 11.05 -22.97
CA THR A 184 -3.73 11.00 -21.78
C THR A 184 -4.49 12.30 -21.55
N LYS A 185 -5.00 12.92 -22.62
CA LYS A 185 -5.78 14.16 -22.50
C LYS A 185 -6.99 13.98 -21.57
N PRO A 186 -7.37 15.02 -20.79
CA PRO A 186 -8.55 14.95 -19.93
C PRO A 186 -9.79 14.59 -20.75
N ARG A 187 -10.63 13.70 -20.21
CA ARG A 187 -11.88 13.29 -20.86
C ARG A 187 -12.97 14.36 -20.69
N PRO A 188 -13.97 14.39 -21.58
CA PRO A 188 -15.16 15.20 -21.35
C PRO A 188 -15.75 14.92 -19.97
N ASN A 189 -16.11 15.98 -19.24
CA ASN A 189 -16.68 15.94 -17.89
C ASN A 189 -15.78 15.39 -16.77
N VAL A 190 -14.51 15.13 -17.03
CA VAL A 190 -13.50 14.77 -16.02
C VAL A 190 -12.50 15.92 -15.89
N ILE A 191 -12.19 16.33 -14.66
CA ILE A 191 -11.17 17.32 -14.37
C ILE A 191 -9.87 16.59 -14.02
N ARG A 192 -8.79 16.85 -14.76
CA ARG A 192 -7.45 16.37 -14.40
C ARG A 192 -6.98 17.10 -13.16
N ALA A 193 -6.80 16.36 -12.09
CA ALA A 193 -6.17 16.81 -10.87
C ALA A 193 -4.66 16.53 -10.94
N ASN A 194 -3.88 17.34 -10.22
CA ASN A 194 -2.43 17.17 -10.12
C ASN A 194 -2.04 16.85 -8.68
N LEU A 195 -1.02 16.03 -8.49
CA LEU A 195 -0.43 15.77 -7.19
C LEU A 195 1.10 15.76 -7.28
N SER A 196 1.74 16.11 -6.18
CA SER A 196 3.12 15.72 -5.90
C SER A 196 3.15 15.11 -4.50
N TYR A 197 3.84 14.01 -4.34
CA TYR A 197 3.98 13.27 -3.09
C TYR A 197 5.37 12.67 -3.08
N CYS A 198 6.14 12.92 -2.03
CA CYS A 198 7.43 12.28 -1.83
C CYS A 198 7.53 11.86 -0.37
N SER A 199 7.80 10.59 -0.12
CA SER A 199 8.02 10.05 1.23
C SER A 199 9.31 9.27 1.30
N PHE A 200 9.99 9.41 2.44
CA PHE A 200 11.24 8.75 2.78
C PHE A 200 11.06 7.91 4.04
N TYR A 201 11.69 6.74 4.04
CA TYR A 201 11.58 5.73 5.09
C TYR A 201 12.98 5.28 5.49
N ARG A 202 13.33 5.39 6.77
CA ARG A 202 14.63 4.95 7.27
C ARG A 202 14.45 4.06 8.49
N GLN A 203 15.23 2.99 8.59
CA GLN A 203 15.26 2.19 9.81
C GLN A 203 15.99 2.99 10.91
N SER A 204 15.26 3.53 11.89
CA SER A 204 15.87 4.28 13.01
C SER A 204 16.39 3.33 14.09
N HIS A 205 15.60 2.32 14.43
CA HIS A 205 15.93 1.28 15.40
C HIS A 205 15.39 -0.07 14.94
N ALA A 206 15.72 -1.14 15.67
CA ALA A 206 15.13 -2.46 15.43
C ALA A 206 13.60 -2.38 15.44
N ASN A 207 12.98 -2.76 14.32
CA ASN A 207 11.52 -2.74 14.12
C ASN A 207 10.85 -1.36 14.21
N VAL A 208 11.58 -0.26 14.07
CA VAL A 208 11.03 1.10 13.98
C VAL A 208 11.55 1.80 12.73
N ILE A 209 10.62 2.31 11.93
CA ILE A 209 10.89 3.03 10.69
C ILE A 209 10.55 4.50 10.93
N ASP A 210 11.54 5.37 10.84
CA ASP A 210 11.39 6.82 10.77
C ASP A 210 10.80 7.21 9.42
N VAL A 211 9.79 8.08 9.43
CA VAL A 211 9.09 8.47 8.23
C VAL A 211 8.92 9.97 8.11
N PHE A 212 9.32 10.47 6.94
CA PHE A 212 9.14 11.85 6.53
C PHE A 212 8.47 11.87 5.16
N GLY A 213 7.59 12.82 4.91
CA GLY A 213 7.09 13.00 3.54
C GLY A 213 6.30 14.28 3.36
N THR A 214 6.27 14.76 2.13
CA THR A 214 5.55 15.98 1.75
C THR A 214 4.55 15.68 0.65
N SER A 215 3.44 16.40 0.61
CA SER A 215 2.47 16.27 -0.48
C SER A 215 1.75 17.59 -0.82
N THR A 216 1.40 17.73 -2.10
CA THR A 216 0.52 18.77 -2.65
C THR A 216 -0.54 18.10 -3.53
N VAL A 217 -1.82 18.48 -3.41
CA VAL A 217 -2.93 17.84 -4.17
C VAL A 217 -3.94 18.84 -4.76
N ALA A 218 -3.86 19.08 -6.06
CA ALA A 218 -4.60 20.07 -6.83
C ALA A 218 -5.81 19.45 -7.51
N LEU A 219 -6.98 19.53 -6.86
CA LEU A 219 -8.18 18.85 -7.39
C LEU A 219 -8.86 19.58 -8.56
N GLY A 220 -8.43 20.82 -8.85
CA GLY A 220 -8.92 21.62 -9.96
C GLY A 220 -10.39 22.06 -9.86
N GLY A 221 -10.73 23.07 -10.65
CA GLY A 221 -12.06 23.70 -10.64
C GLY A 221 -12.37 24.39 -9.30
N LYS A 222 -13.66 24.64 -9.03
CA LYS A 222 -14.12 25.29 -7.80
C LYS A 222 -14.25 24.30 -6.65
N ILE A 223 -13.12 23.75 -6.18
CA ILE A 223 -13.05 22.90 -4.99
C ILE A 223 -12.46 23.71 -3.84
N GLY A 224 -13.07 23.58 -2.65
CA GLY A 224 -12.53 24.18 -1.44
C GLY A 224 -11.23 23.52 -1.00
N ARG A 225 -10.25 24.33 -0.58
CA ARG A 225 -8.92 23.90 -0.10
C ARG A 225 -8.97 22.73 0.89
N TYR A 226 -9.93 22.73 1.81
CA TYR A 226 -10.11 21.67 2.80
C TYR A 226 -10.25 20.27 2.19
N VAL A 227 -10.88 20.15 1.01
CA VAL A 227 -11.03 18.84 0.33
C VAL A 227 -9.67 18.34 -0.17
N SER A 228 -8.86 19.21 -0.76
CA SER A 228 -7.48 18.88 -1.16
C SER A 228 -6.63 18.44 0.02
N ILE A 229 -6.72 19.16 1.15
CA ILE A 229 -6.00 18.82 2.38
C ILE A 229 -6.41 17.44 2.88
N ARG A 230 -7.72 17.12 2.90
CA ARG A 230 -8.20 15.80 3.31
C ARG A 230 -7.69 14.69 2.41
N VAL A 231 -7.74 14.86 1.09
CA VAL A 231 -7.22 13.85 0.14
C VAL A 231 -5.73 13.62 0.35
N ALA A 232 -4.94 14.70 0.45
CA ALA A 232 -3.50 14.60 0.73
C ALA A 232 -3.20 13.93 2.07
N THR A 233 -3.98 14.26 3.11
CA THR A 233 -3.82 13.72 4.46
C THR A 233 -4.10 12.21 4.49
N GLU A 234 -5.19 11.75 3.90
CA GLU A 234 -5.49 10.31 3.85
C GLU A 234 -4.42 9.53 3.08
N ALA A 235 -3.91 10.08 1.97
CA ALA A 235 -2.80 9.49 1.23
C ALA A 235 -1.53 9.36 2.10
N LEU A 236 -1.14 10.41 2.84
CA LEU A 236 0.03 10.40 3.73
C LEU A 236 -0.13 9.39 4.87
N LEU A 237 -1.30 9.37 5.53
CA LEU A 237 -1.57 8.49 6.67
C LEU A 237 -1.75 7.01 6.26
N SER A 238 -2.06 6.74 4.99
CA SER A 238 -2.14 5.37 4.46
C SER A 238 -0.81 4.60 4.56
N THR A 239 0.33 5.32 4.67
CA THR A 239 1.68 4.74 4.86
C THR A 239 1.70 3.69 5.97
N TYR A 240 0.97 3.91 7.07
CA TYR A 240 0.96 3.02 8.23
C TYR A 240 0.57 1.57 7.87
N ASN A 241 -0.24 1.41 6.83
CA ASN A 241 -0.72 0.11 6.37
C ASN A 241 0.28 -0.64 5.47
N LEU A 242 1.39 -0.03 5.05
CA LEU A 242 2.31 -0.63 4.07
C LEU A 242 3.05 -1.85 4.62
N VAL A 243 3.48 -1.83 5.89
CA VAL A 243 4.13 -3.00 6.51
C VAL A 243 3.14 -4.16 6.58
N PHE A 244 1.89 -3.89 6.98
CA PHE A 244 0.83 -4.90 6.98
C PHE A 244 0.53 -5.44 5.57
N CYS A 245 0.46 -4.56 4.56
CA CYS A 245 0.32 -4.95 3.16
C CYS A 245 1.46 -5.89 2.73
N ALA A 246 2.70 -5.60 3.12
CA ALA A 246 3.83 -6.47 2.85
C ALA A 246 3.67 -7.86 3.47
N GLN A 247 3.17 -7.94 4.71
CA GLN A 247 2.88 -9.22 5.37
C GLN A 247 1.86 -10.03 4.57
N MET A 248 0.77 -9.40 4.11
CA MET A 248 -0.24 -10.08 3.29
C MET A 248 0.32 -10.54 1.94
N LYS A 249 1.14 -9.71 1.29
CA LYS A 249 1.82 -10.08 0.04
C LYS A 249 2.78 -11.26 0.24
N LYS A 250 3.54 -11.30 1.33
CA LYS A 250 4.43 -12.42 1.68
C LYS A 250 3.64 -13.72 1.91
N MET A 251 2.49 -13.63 2.57
CA MET A 251 1.60 -14.79 2.75
C MET A 251 1.11 -15.33 1.39
N SER A 252 0.67 -14.46 0.48
CA SER A 252 0.29 -14.85 -0.89
C SER A 252 1.44 -15.50 -1.65
N TRP A 253 2.64 -14.92 -1.55
CA TRP A 253 3.86 -15.46 -2.16
C TRP A 253 4.22 -16.86 -1.62
N MET A 254 4.15 -17.06 -0.30
CA MET A 254 4.39 -18.38 0.31
C MET A 254 3.33 -19.41 -0.07
N LEU A 255 2.06 -19.01 -0.12
CA LEU A 255 0.97 -19.89 -0.59
C LEU A 255 1.20 -20.37 -2.02
N GLN A 256 1.71 -19.50 -2.90
CA GLN A 256 2.02 -19.87 -4.27
C GLN A 256 3.21 -20.84 -4.36
N GLN A 257 4.30 -20.58 -3.64
CA GLN A 257 5.47 -21.48 -3.64
C GLN A 257 5.10 -22.90 -3.21
N GLN A 258 4.30 -23.03 -2.15
CA GLN A 258 3.87 -24.34 -1.65
C GLN A 258 3.01 -25.10 -2.67
N ARG A 259 2.19 -24.37 -3.46
CA ARG A 259 1.43 -24.95 -4.57
C ARG A 259 2.35 -25.43 -5.70
N SER A 260 3.37 -24.64 -6.05
CA SER A 260 4.33 -25.03 -7.10
C SER A 260 5.17 -26.24 -6.72
N MET A 261 5.50 -26.41 -5.44
CA MET A 261 6.26 -27.57 -4.95
C MET A 261 5.42 -28.84 -4.78
N GLY A 262 4.09 -28.78 -4.91
CA GLY A 262 3.21 -29.96 -4.81
C GLY A 262 3.28 -30.71 -3.47
N LEU A 263 3.72 -30.05 -2.39
CA LEU A 263 3.97 -30.68 -1.09
C LEU A 263 2.66 -31.06 -0.39
N GLN A 264 2.12 -32.23 -0.72
CA GLN A 264 1.05 -32.87 0.07
C GLN A 264 1.69 -33.58 1.27
N ARG A 265 1.85 -32.88 2.39
CA ARG A 265 2.25 -33.54 3.64
C ARG A 265 1.10 -34.42 4.13
N GLY A 266 1.40 -35.67 4.50
CA GLY A 266 0.42 -36.66 4.95
C GLY A 266 -0.48 -36.12 6.07
N ARG A 267 -1.73 -36.60 6.12
CA ARG A 267 -2.75 -36.22 7.13
C ARG A 267 -2.28 -36.59 8.54
N ASN A 268 -1.55 -35.69 9.18
CA ASN A 268 -1.21 -35.84 10.60
C ASN A 268 -2.46 -35.57 11.44
N LYS A 269 -2.73 -36.44 12.42
CA LYS A 269 -3.92 -36.34 13.29
C LYS A 269 -3.73 -35.40 14.47
N SER A 270 -2.51 -34.93 14.72
CA SER A 270 -2.22 -33.96 15.78
C SER A 270 -2.06 -32.54 15.24
N CYS A 271 -2.43 -31.56 16.06
CA CYS A 271 -2.26 -30.16 15.74
C CYS A 271 -0.77 -29.80 15.67
N VAL A 272 -0.34 -29.14 14.58
CA VAL A 272 1.08 -28.76 14.41
C VAL A 272 1.60 -27.72 15.39
N MET A 273 0.71 -27.06 16.15
CA MET A 273 1.09 -26.04 17.14
C MET A 273 1.13 -26.58 18.56
N CYS A 274 0.13 -27.36 18.98
CA CYS A 274 -0.01 -27.82 20.37
C CYS A 274 0.01 -29.34 20.53
N ASN A 275 0.21 -30.09 19.43
CA ASN A 275 0.22 -31.55 19.37
C ASN A 275 -1.06 -32.26 19.88
N LYS A 276 -2.13 -31.52 20.22
CA LYS A 276 -3.43 -32.09 20.59
C LYS A 276 -4.04 -32.84 19.40
N ASP A 277 -4.62 -34.00 19.68
CA ASP A 277 -5.34 -34.78 18.69
C ASP A 277 -6.52 -33.98 18.12
N THR A 278 -6.58 -33.85 16.80
CA THR A 278 -7.66 -33.16 16.08
C THR A 278 -8.72 -34.15 15.59
N SER A 279 -8.60 -35.43 15.94
CA SER A 279 -9.49 -36.53 15.54
C SER A 279 -10.44 -37.02 16.63
N SER A 280 -10.25 -36.67 17.91
CA SER A 280 -11.07 -37.10 19.05
C SER A 280 -11.94 -35.97 19.62
N GLY A 281 -13.26 -36.20 19.73
CA GLY A 281 -14.24 -35.29 20.35
C GLY A 281 -15.61 -35.22 19.64
N ILE A 282 -16.69 -34.95 20.40
CA ILE A 282 -18.10 -34.82 19.93
C ILE A 282 -18.28 -33.68 18.91
N ILE A 283 -17.30 -32.77 18.81
CA ILE A 283 -17.24 -31.66 17.85
C ILE A 283 -16.73 -32.14 16.47
N ARG A 284 -17.20 -33.31 16.01
CA ARG A 284 -16.85 -33.89 14.70
C ARG A 284 -17.33 -33.01 13.52
N LYS A 285 -18.22 -32.04 13.77
CA LYS A 285 -18.86 -31.16 12.78
C LYS A 285 -18.31 -29.73 12.71
N ILE A 286 -17.53 -29.25 13.69
CA ILE A 286 -16.91 -27.90 13.62
C ILE A 286 -15.46 -28.03 13.15
N GLY A 287 -15.32 -28.41 11.88
CA GLY A 287 -14.19 -28.14 10.99
C GLY A 287 -12.78 -28.47 11.48
N LYS A 288 -12.30 -29.69 11.17
CA LYS A 288 -10.86 -29.95 11.02
C LYS A 288 -10.29 -28.97 10.01
N SER A 289 -9.42 -28.05 10.45
CA SER A 289 -8.76 -27.09 9.57
C SER A 289 -7.31 -27.49 9.33
N THR A 290 -6.77 -27.07 8.20
CA THR A 290 -5.36 -27.25 7.84
C THR A 290 -4.75 -25.89 7.56
N CYS A 291 -3.52 -25.67 8.02
CA CYS A 291 -2.76 -24.49 7.62
C CYS A 291 -2.53 -24.55 6.11
N ASN A 292 -2.84 -23.47 5.39
CA ASN A 292 -2.72 -23.46 3.92
C ASN A 292 -1.29 -23.31 3.40
N VAL A 293 -0.31 -23.11 4.28
CA VAL A 293 1.12 -23.06 3.93
C VAL A 293 1.79 -24.41 4.19
N CYS A 294 1.73 -24.93 5.42
CA CYS A 294 2.41 -26.19 5.76
C CYS A 294 1.54 -27.45 5.63
N TYR A 295 0.25 -27.29 5.27
CA TYR A 295 -0.78 -28.33 5.18
C TYR A 295 -1.04 -29.14 6.47
N GLY A 296 -0.40 -28.77 7.58
CA GLY A 296 -0.56 -29.39 8.87
C GLY A 296 -1.94 -29.17 9.49
N SER A 297 -2.41 -30.12 10.29
CA SER A 297 -3.66 -29.99 11.04
C SER A 297 -3.57 -28.89 12.09
N VAL A 298 -4.61 -28.08 12.23
CA VAL A 298 -4.68 -26.99 13.21
C VAL A 298 -5.99 -27.09 13.97
N CYS A 299 -5.92 -27.14 15.30
CA CYS A 299 -7.11 -27.12 16.15
C CYS A 299 -7.76 -25.73 16.15
N HIS A 300 -9.00 -25.62 16.66
CA HIS A 300 -9.74 -24.36 16.66
C HIS A 300 -8.97 -23.21 17.34
N SER A 301 -8.37 -23.46 18.51
CA SER A 301 -7.62 -22.46 19.28
C SER A 301 -6.28 -22.04 18.66
N CYS A 302 -5.69 -22.87 17.80
CA CYS A 302 -4.43 -22.57 17.14
C CYS A 302 -4.61 -22.04 15.70
N ARG A 303 -5.86 -21.98 15.22
CA ARG A 303 -6.20 -21.56 13.87
C ARG A 303 -6.33 -20.05 13.82
N ILE A 304 -5.47 -19.43 13.02
CA ILE A 304 -5.53 -18.00 12.72
C ILE A 304 -6.10 -17.83 11.32
N ASN A 305 -7.17 -17.05 11.18
CA ASN A 305 -7.82 -16.82 9.89
C ASN A 305 -7.49 -15.41 9.40
N TRP A 306 -6.84 -15.28 8.24
CA TRP A 306 -6.58 -14.00 7.60
C TRP A 306 -7.34 -13.87 6.28
N ARG A 307 -7.70 -12.63 5.92
CA ARG A 307 -8.30 -12.33 4.61
C ARG A 307 -7.19 -12.00 3.62
N ILE A 308 -6.91 -12.94 2.72
CA ILE A 308 -5.88 -12.80 1.70
C ILE A 308 -6.52 -12.43 0.37
N SER A 309 -5.96 -11.41 -0.29
CA SER A 309 -6.38 -10.88 -1.57
C SER A 309 -5.76 -11.66 -2.73
N PHE A 310 -6.58 -12.02 -3.71
CA PHE A 310 -6.20 -12.72 -4.93
C PHE A 310 -6.88 -12.06 -6.14
N ILE A 311 -6.34 -12.32 -7.33
CA ILE A 311 -6.93 -11.96 -8.61
C ILE A 311 -7.60 -13.20 -9.20
N ALA A 312 -8.93 -13.17 -9.27
CA ALA A 312 -9.75 -14.21 -9.87
C ALA A 312 -9.63 -14.25 -11.41
N LEU A 313 -10.12 -15.33 -12.01
CA LEU A 313 -10.29 -15.41 -13.47
C LEU A 313 -11.15 -14.22 -13.93
N GLY A 314 -10.65 -13.45 -14.90
CA GLY A 314 -11.26 -12.20 -15.35
C GLY A 314 -10.76 -10.93 -14.63
N GLY A 315 -9.66 -11.00 -13.87
CA GLY A 315 -8.96 -9.81 -13.33
C GLY A 315 -9.58 -9.20 -12.08
N LYS A 316 -10.63 -9.82 -11.52
CA LYS A 316 -11.33 -9.28 -10.34
C LYS A 316 -10.58 -9.62 -9.05
N LEU A 317 -10.36 -8.61 -8.21
CA LEU A 317 -9.87 -8.81 -6.85
C LEU A 317 -10.92 -9.54 -6.01
N VAL A 318 -10.49 -10.59 -5.30
CA VAL A 318 -11.30 -11.34 -4.35
C VAL A 318 -10.51 -11.54 -3.06
N GLN A 319 -11.17 -11.41 -1.91
CA GLN A 319 -10.59 -11.76 -0.63
C GLN A 319 -11.11 -13.13 -0.18
N ARG A 320 -10.20 -13.99 0.31
CA ARG A 320 -10.55 -15.29 0.87
C ARG A 320 -10.08 -15.38 2.31
N LYS A 321 -10.94 -15.93 3.17
CA LYS A 321 -10.59 -16.25 4.54
C LYS A 321 -9.76 -17.54 4.55
N ILE A 322 -8.47 -17.44 4.84
CA ILE A 322 -7.52 -18.54 4.78
C ILE A 322 -6.99 -18.83 6.18
N ALA A 323 -6.97 -20.11 6.55
CA ALA A 323 -6.45 -20.60 7.82
C ALA A 323 -4.93 -20.81 7.78
N PHE A 324 -4.24 -20.33 8.81
CA PHE A 324 -2.80 -20.47 9.04
C PHE A 324 -2.51 -20.92 10.47
N CYS A 325 -1.32 -21.50 10.68
CA CYS A 325 -0.74 -21.70 12.00
C CYS A 325 0.24 -20.56 12.32
N ALA A 326 0.46 -20.26 13.60
CA ALA A 326 1.32 -19.16 14.01
C ALA A 326 2.76 -19.31 13.47
N THR A 327 3.32 -20.52 13.47
CA THR A 327 4.68 -20.76 12.91
C THR A 327 4.79 -20.34 11.45
N CYS A 328 3.76 -20.57 10.62
CA CYS A 328 3.80 -20.15 9.22
C CYS A 328 3.65 -18.64 9.06
N ILE A 329 2.86 -17.99 9.92
CA ILE A 329 2.76 -16.54 9.97
C ILE A 329 4.11 -15.92 10.36
N SER A 330 4.72 -16.37 11.45
CA SER A 330 6.04 -15.85 11.89
C SER A 330 7.13 -16.09 10.85
N LYS A 331 7.10 -17.24 10.16
CA LYS A 331 8.01 -17.51 9.03
C LYS A 331 7.81 -16.54 7.88
N ALA A 332 6.57 -16.17 7.55
CA ALA A 332 6.31 -15.14 6.56
C ALA A 332 6.84 -13.80 7.01
N SER A 333 6.58 -13.39 8.26
CA SER A 333 7.08 -12.12 8.78
C SER A 333 8.60 -12.02 8.78
N ALA A 334 9.29 -13.13 9.06
CA ALA A 334 10.75 -13.20 9.04
C ALA A 334 11.35 -13.34 7.64
N CYS A 335 10.57 -13.67 6.60
CA CYS A 335 11.13 -13.94 5.27
C CYS A 335 11.73 -12.68 4.64
N ASP A 336 12.74 -12.87 3.78
CA ASP A 336 13.37 -11.76 3.08
C ASP A 336 12.41 -11.14 2.05
N SER A 337 11.99 -9.91 2.33
CA SER A 337 11.17 -9.09 1.45
C SER A 337 11.79 -8.89 0.07
N LYS A 338 13.13 -8.85 -0.04
CA LYS A 338 13.80 -8.66 -1.33
C LYS A 338 13.56 -9.85 -2.26
N GLN A 339 13.60 -11.07 -1.74
CA GLN A 339 13.32 -12.26 -2.55
C GLN A 339 11.88 -12.25 -3.07
N ALA A 340 10.90 -11.99 -2.18
CA ALA A 340 9.51 -11.90 -2.58
C ALA A 340 9.27 -10.77 -3.62
N ALA A 341 9.96 -9.64 -3.46
CA ALA A 341 9.90 -8.53 -4.41
C ALA A 341 10.46 -8.90 -5.80
N ARG A 342 11.62 -9.57 -5.87
CA ARG A 342 12.21 -10.04 -7.13
C ARG A 342 11.28 -11.02 -7.84
N ASP A 343 10.80 -12.03 -7.13
CA ASP A 343 9.88 -13.01 -7.70
C ASP A 343 8.63 -12.31 -8.26
N GLN A 344 8.06 -11.36 -7.52
CA GLN A 344 6.91 -10.59 -7.99
C GLN A 344 7.21 -9.76 -9.25
N ALA A 345 8.39 -9.15 -9.35
CA ALA A 345 8.81 -8.39 -10.52
C ALA A 345 9.02 -9.29 -11.75
N THR A 346 9.63 -10.46 -11.58
CA THR A 346 9.87 -11.45 -12.66
C THR A 346 8.62 -12.26 -13.05
N GLY A 347 7.42 -11.82 -12.66
CA GLY A 347 6.17 -12.42 -13.10
C GLY A 347 5.70 -13.63 -12.27
N CYS A 348 6.19 -13.81 -11.04
CA CYS A 348 5.64 -14.79 -10.12
C CYS A 348 4.15 -14.47 -9.87
N ARG A 349 3.28 -15.40 -10.29
CA ARG A 349 1.81 -15.29 -10.27
C ARG A 349 1.24 -15.46 -8.85
N ALA A 350 1.79 -14.76 -7.86
CA ALA A 350 1.45 -14.88 -6.43
C ALA A 350 -0.02 -14.66 -6.12
N TYR A 351 -0.66 -13.86 -6.97
CA TYR A 351 -2.04 -13.45 -6.78
C TYR A 351 -3.02 -14.23 -7.65
N LYS A 352 -2.56 -15.08 -8.59
CA LYS A 352 -3.48 -15.79 -9.48
C LYS A 352 -4.25 -16.86 -8.73
N ASN A 353 -5.56 -16.74 -8.81
CA ASN A 353 -6.48 -17.74 -8.33
C ASN A 353 -6.51 -18.91 -9.32
N ILE A 354 -5.89 -20.03 -8.98
CA ILE A 354 -6.11 -21.29 -9.67
C ILE A 354 -7.03 -22.10 -8.76
N SER A 355 -8.19 -22.51 -9.31
CA SER A 355 -9.22 -23.26 -8.60
C SER A 355 -8.60 -24.36 -7.74
N THR A 356 -8.75 -24.21 -6.42
CA THR A 356 -8.62 -25.33 -5.51
C THR A 356 -9.76 -26.27 -5.84
N ALA A 357 -9.45 -27.38 -6.50
CA ALA A 357 -10.33 -28.54 -6.51
C ALA A 357 -10.71 -28.83 -5.05
N SER A 358 -12.00 -28.63 -4.75
CA SER A 358 -12.73 -29.14 -3.60
C SER A 358 -11.99 -29.07 -2.25
N ARG A 359 -12.19 -28.01 -1.48
CA ARG A 359 -12.40 -28.11 -0.02
C ARG A 359 -13.13 -26.86 0.46
N SER A 360 -14.20 -27.11 1.21
CA SER A 360 -15.21 -26.18 1.70
C SER A 360 -14.66 -24.85 2.25
N ASP A 361 -14.57 -23.84 1.39
CA ASP A 361 -14.37 -22.45 1.77
C ASP A 361 -15.66 -21.69 1.44
N THR A 362 -16.36 -21.21 2.47
CA THR A 362 -17.52 -20.34 2.30
C THR A 362 -17.07 -19.05 1.63
N THR A 363 -17.60 -18.82 0.44
CA THR A 363 -17.38 -17.57 -0.31
C THR A 363 -18.39 -16.56 0.23
N GLU A 364 -17.96 -15.63 1.07
CA GLU A 364 -18.79 -14.49 1.46
C GLU A 364 -18.45 -13.29 0.58
N VAL A 365 -19.43 -12.86 -0.22
CA VAL A 365 -19.38 -11.61 -0.98
C VAL A 365 -19.76 -10.50 -0.01
N SER A 366 -18.79 -9.67 0.41
CA SER A 366 -19.08 -8.52 1.27
C SER A 366 -19.70 -7.39 0.45
N ASN A 367 -20.95 -7.04 0.76
CA ASN A 367 -21.52 -5.74 0.43
C ASN A 367 -20.89 -4.70 1.36
N PHE A 368 -20.23 -3.70 0.79
CA PHE A 368 -19.72 -2.55 1.54
C PHE A 368 -20.88 -1.56 1.77
N SER A 369 -21.34 -1.46 3.01
CA SER A 369 -22.14 -0.33 3.47
C SER A 369 -21.17 0.82 3.79
N ALA A 370 -21.35 1.98 3.16
CA ALA A 370 -20.65 3.18 3.55
C ALA A 370 -21.02 3.52 4.99
N VAL A 371 -20.03 3.48 5.87
CA VAL A 371 -20.20 3.91 7.25
C VAL A 371 -20.21 5.44 7.24
N SER A 372 -21.41 6.03 7.33
CA SER A 372 -21.57 7.43 7.71
C SER A 372 -21.34 7.53 9.22
N TYR A 373 -20.24 8.11 9.66
CA TYR A 373 -20.09 8.57 11.04
C TYR A 373 -20.19 10.09 11.09
N SER A 374 -21.24 10.52 11.78
CA SER A 374 -21.41 11.85 12.36
C SER A 374 -20.37 12.06 13.48
N ASP A 375 -20.00 13.32 13.69
CA ASP A 375 -19.04 13.84 14.67
C ASP A 375 -19.41 13.58 16.15
N PRO A 376 -18.49 13.82 17.12
CA PRO A 376 -18.13 12.86 18.14
C PRO A 376 -18.64 13.20 19.54
N ALA A 377 -18.96 12.17 20.31
CA ALA A 377 -18.87 12.20 21.77
C ALA A 377 -18.55 10.78 22.24
N GLU A 378 -17.45 10.66 22.98
CA GLU A 378 -17.06 9.58 23.90
C GLU A 378 -17.28 8.13 23.45
N VAL A 379 -16.20 7.34 23.36
CA VAL A 379 -16.08 6.05 24.07
C VAL A 379 -14.66 5.48 23.88
N SER A 380 -14.11 5.12 25.04
CA SER A 380 -12.86 4.50 25.47
C SER A 380 -12.06 3.59 24.53
N ASP A 381 -10.73 3.76 24.66
CA ASP A 381 -9.66 2.74 24.68
C ASP A 381 -10.13 1.28 24.60
N TYR A 382 -9.72 0.59 23.52
CA TYR A 382 -9.49 -0.85 23.57
C TYR A 382 -8.15 -1.20 22.93
N ASP A 383 -7.34 -1.80 23.80
CA ASP A 383 -5.95 -2.18 23.73
C ASP A 383 -5.66 -3.23 22.64
N TYR A 384 -4.85 -2.88 21.64
CA TYR A 384 -4.22 -3.83 20.71
C TYR A 384 -2.78 -4.15 21.18
N ARG A 385 -2.66 -4.77 22.36
CA ARG A 385 -1.45 -5.46 22.80
C ARG A 385 -1.77 -6.91 23.13
N THR A 386 -1.77 -7.80 22.14
CA THR A 386 -1.31 -9.18 22.35
C THR A 386 -1.04 -9.90 21.03
N CYS A 387 0.05 -10.67 21.01
CA CYS A 387 0.59 -11.53 19.93
C CYS A 387 1.70 -10.89 19.09
N LEU A 388 2.85 -10.70 19.74
CA LEU A 388 4.14 -11.03 19.15
C LEU A 388 4.25 -12.55 18.91
#